data_AF-A0A1J9YA84-F1
#
_entry.id   AF-A0A1J9YA84-F1
#
_cell.length_a   1.000
_cell.length_b   1.000
_cell.length_c   1.000
_cell.angle_alpha   90.00
_cell.angle_beta   90.00
_cell.angle_gamma   90.00
#
_symmetry.space_group_name_H-M   'P 1'
#
loop_
_entity.id
_entity.type
_entity.pdbx_description
1 polymer ?
#
loop_
_entity_poly.entity_id
_entity_poly.type
_entity_poly.pdbx_seq_one_letter_code
_entity_poly.pdbx_strand_id
1 'polypeptide(L)' 'MSFNLRGAVLANVSGNTQDQLQETIVDAIQSGEEKMLPGLGVLFEVIWKNADENEKHEMLETLEQGLKK' A
#
# COMPACT_ATOMS: atom_id res chain seq x y z
N MET A 1 -12.79 1.36 21.53
CA MET A 1 -12.18 2.30 20.58
C MET A 1 -11.85 1.53 19.32
N SER A 2 -12.60 1.74 18.24
CA SER A 2 -12.28 1.17 16.93
C SER A 2 -11.03 1.88 16.43
N PHE A 3 -9.88 1.23 16.52
CA PHE A 3 -8.62 1.79 16.05
C PHE A 3 -8.77 2.05 14.54
N ASN A 4 -8.94 3.30 14.15
CA ASN A 4 -9.06 3.70 12.74
C ASN A 4 -7.67 3.68 12.11
N LEU A 5 -7.05 2.50 12.05
CA LEU A 5 -5.74 2.27 11.46
C LEU A 5 -5.70 2.85 10.03
N ARG A 6 -6.79 2.68 9.28
CA ARG A 6 -6.97 3.27 7.94
C ARG A 6 -6.79 4.78 7.95
N GLY A 7 -7.46 5.47 8.88
CA GLY A 7 -7.37 6.93 9.00
C GLY A 7 -5.98 7.38 9.44
N ALA A 8 -5.33 6.65 10.34
CA ALA A 8 -3.97 6.95 10.80
C ALA A 8 -2.94 6.79 9.69
N VAL A 9 -3.01 5.70 8.90
CA VAL A 9 -2.13 5.46 7.76
C VAL A 9 -2.34 6.53 6.70
N LEU A 10 -3.59 6.79 6.31
CA LEU A 10 -3.92 7.85 5.35
C LEU A 10 -3.41 9.22 5.81
N ALA A 11 -3.61 9.58 7.08
CA ALA A 11 -3.14 10.86 7.61
C ALA A 11 -1.60 10.95 7.62
N ASN A 12 -0.91 9.85 7.92
CA ASN A 12 0.56 9.79 7.91
C ASN A 12 1.14 9.89 6.50
N VAL A 13 0.45 9.38 5.47
CA VAL A 13 0.97 9.34 4.10
C VAL A 13 0.47 10.47 3.20
N SER A 14 -0.63 11.14 3.55
CA SER A 14 -1.24 12.20 2.71
C SER A 14 -0.35 13.43 2.50
N GLY A 15 0.69 13.61 3.32
CA GLY A 15 1.67 14.70 3.17
C GLY A 15 3.05 14.24 2.70
N ASN A 16 3.22 12.94 2.44
CA ASN A 16 4.52 12.37 2.11
C ASN A 16 4.87 12.59 0.64
N THR A 17 6.14 12.82 0.38
CA THR A 17 6.70 12.80 -0.98
C THR A 17 6.77 11.36 -1.50
N GLN A 18 6.94 11.20 -2.82
CA GLN A 18 7.04 9.89 -3.45
C GLN A 18 8.17 9.02 -2.84
N ASP A 19 9.32 9.62 -2.52
CA ASP A 19 10.43 8.94 -1.84
C ASP A 19 10.03 8.44 -0.45
N GLN A 20 9.37 9.27 0.35
CA GLN A 20 8.93 8.89 1.70
C GLN A 20 7.86 7.78 1.66
N LEU A 21 6.97 7.82 0.67
CA LEU A 21 5.99 6.76 0.43
C LEU A 21 6.70 5.44 0.10
N GLN A 22 7.70 5.49 -0.79
CA GLN A 22 8.50 4.32 -1.15
C GLN A 22 9.25 3.77 0.06
N GLU A 23 9.93 4.63 0.84
CA GLU A 23 10.62 4.20 2.07
C GLU A 23 9.65 3.54 3.05
N THR A 24 8.47 4.14 3.27
CA THR A 24 7.44 3.56 4.15
C THR A 24 6.97 2.19 3.66
N ILE A 25 6.79 2.02 2.35
CA ILE A 25 6.38 0.74 1.75
C ILE A 25 7.49 -0.30 1.92
N VAL A 26 8.73 0.06 1.61
CA VAL A 26 9.89 -0.84 1.73
C VAL A 26 10.11 -1.24 3.17
N ASP A 27 10.03 -0.30 4.11
CA ASP A 27 10.19 -0.56 5.55
C ASP A 27 9.09 -1.48 6.08
N ALA A 28 7.83 -1.25 5.67
CA ALA A 28 6.72 -2.13 6.06
C ALA A 28 6.84 -3.56 5.47
N ILE A 29 7.40 -3.72 4.27
CA ILE A 29 7.66 -5.03 3.65
C ILE A 29 8.86 -5.71 4.32
N GLN A 30 9.94 -4.98 4.59
CA GLN A 30 11.18 -5.52 5.18
C GLN A 30 11.06 -5.83 6.66
N SER A 31 10.39 -4.96 7.42
CA SER A 31 10.16 -5.15 8.86
C SER A 31 9.31 -6.39 9.12
N GLY A 32 8.44 -6.77 8.17
CA GLY A 32 7.59 -7.97 8.30
C GLY A 32 6.63 -7.90 9.50
N GLU A 33 6.50 -6.73 10.13
CA GLU A 33 5.63 -6.53 11.26
C GLU A 33 4.18 -6.69 10.82
N GLU A 34 3.49 -7.68 11.40
CA GLU A 34 2.07 -7.96 11.14
C GLU A 34 1.15 -6.75 11.37
N LYS A 35 1.63 -5.74 12.11
CA LYS A 35 0.95 -4.47 12.36
C LYS A 35 1.08 -3.45 11.22
N MET A 36 2.10 -3.56 10.38
CA MET A 36 2.34 -2.66 9.24
C MET A 36 1.73 -3.18 7.93
N LEU A 37 1.56 -4.50 7.80
CA LEU A 37 0.84 -5.15 6.70
C LEU A 37 -0.58 -4.58 6.44
N PRO A 38 -1.44 -4.37 7.47
CA PRO A 38 -2.73 -3.73 7.25
C PRO A 38 -2.62 -2.28 6.77
N GLY A 39 -1.50 -1.58 7.01
CA GLY A 39 -1.24 -0.25 6.45
C GLY A 39 -0.88 -0.28 4.97
N LEU A 40 -0.04 -1.23 4.55
CA LEU A 40 0.26 -1.48 3.14
C LEU A 40 -1.01 -1.75 2.33
N GLY A 41 -1.95 -2.54 2.88
CA GLY A 41 -3.24 -2.79 2.24
C GLY A 41 -4.08 -1.53 2.01
N VAL A 42 -3.98 -0.53 2.90
CA VAL A 42 -4.67 0.77 2.75
C VAL A 42 -4.03 1.58 1.64
N LEU A 43 -2.69 1.60 1.55
CA LEU A 43 -1.98 2.27 0.46
C LEU A 43 -2.34 1.65 -0.89
N PHE A 44 -2.37 0.32 -0.96
CA PHE A 44 -2.82 -0.40 -2.15
C PHE A 44 -4.28 -0.10 -2.50
N GLU A 45 -5.18 0.01 -1.51
CA GLU A 45 -6.58 0.39 -1.75
C GLU A 45 -6.69 1.80 -2.35
N VAL A 46 -5.88 2.75 -1.89
CA VAL A 46 -5.83 4.12 -2.43
C VAL A 46 -5.34 4.10 -3.87
N ILE A 47 -4.23 3.39 -4.14
CA ILE A 47 -3.68 3.22 -5.48
C ILE A 47 -4.75 2.61 -6.40
N TRP A 48 -5.37 1.50 -6.00
CA TRP A 48 -6.42 0.83 -6.76
C TRP A 48 -7.64 1.71 -7.02
N LYS A 49 -8.05 2.56 -6.07
CA LYS A 49 -9.17 3.48 -6.25
C LYS A 49 -8.86 4.63 -7.22
N ASN A 50 -7.62 5.10 -7.25
CA ASN A 50 -7.19 6.17 -8.16
C ASN A 50 -6.76 5.65 -9.54
N ALA A 51 -6.37 4.37 -9.63
CA ALA A 51 -5.89 3.75 -10.85
C ALA A 51 -7.00 3.61 -11.90
N ASP A 52 -6.65 3.87 -13.16
CA ASP A 52 -7.49 3.58 -14.31
C ASP A 52 -7.52 2.08 -14.66
N GLU A 53 -8.29 1.71 -15.69
CA GLU A 53 -8.45 0.31 -16.07
C GLU A 53 -7.16 -0.35 -16.56
N ASN A 54 -6.28 0.41 -17.24
CA ASN A 54 -4.98 -0.12 -17.69
C ASN A 54 -4.04 -0.29 -16.50
N GLU A 55 -3.95 0.70 -15.62
CA GLU A 55 -3.12 0.63 -14.42
C GLU A 55 -3.53 -0.54 -13.51
N LYS A 56 -4.83 -0.77 -13.33
CA LYS A 56 -5.35 -1.94 -12.60
C LYS A 56 -4.96 -3.25 -13.27
N HIS A 57 -5.00 -3.31 -14.60
CA HIS A 57 -4.60 -4.50 -15.35
C HIS A 57 -3.11 -4.81 -15.16
N GLU A 58 -2.24 -3.81 -15.26
CA GLU A 58 -0.80 -3.96 -15.01
C GLU A 58 -0.49 -4.39 -13.58
N MET A 59 -1.22 -3.84 -12.60
CA MET A 59 -1.10 -4.25 -11.19
C MET A 59 -1.50 -5.71 -10.99
N LEU A 60 -2.61 -6.15 -11.59
CA LEU A 60 -3.06 -7.54 -11.52
C LEU A 60 -2.06 -8.48 -12.19
N GLU A 61 -1.55 -8.13 -13.37
CA GLU A 61 -0.56 -8.95 -14.07
C GLU A 61 0.73 -9.09 -13.24
N THR A 62 1.22 -7.99 -12.68
CA THR A 62 2.39 -7.99 -11.79
C THR A 62 2.15 -8.84 -10.55
N LEU A 63 0.96 -8.73 -9.94
CA LEU A 63 0.57 -9.51 -8.77
C LEU A 63 0.48 -11.00 -9.10
N GLU A 64 -0.17 -11.37 -10.20
CA GLU A 64 -0.28 -12.75 -10.68
C GLU A 64 1.10 -13.38 -10.92
N GLN A 65 2.02 -12.64 -11.56
CA GLN A 65 3.38 -13.11 -11.79
C GLN A 65 4.16 -13.28 -10.48
N GLY A 66 3.96 -12.38 -9.50
CA GLY A 66 4.58 -12.47 -8.18
C GLY A 66 4.07 -13.65 -7.35
N LEU A 67 2.77 -13.97 -7.44
CA LEU A 67 2.12 -15.08 -6.72
C LEU A 67 2.35 -16.45 -7.36
N LYS A 68 2.70 -16.51 -8.66
CA LYS A 68 3.02 -17.75 -9.38
C LYS A 68 4.44 -18.27 -9.14
N LYS A 69 5.24 -17.59 -8.30
CA LYS A 69 6.55 -18.06 -7.81
C LYS A 69 6.41 -18.95 -6.58
#